data_AF-A0A544QT13-F1
#
_entry.id   AF-A0A544QT13-F1
#
_cell.length_a   1.000
_cell.length_b   1.000
_cell.length_c   1.000
_cell.angle_alpha   90.00
_cell.angle_beta   90.00
_cell.angle_gamma   90.00
#
_symmetry.space_group_name_H-M   'P 1'
#
loop_
_entity.id
_entity.type
_entity.pdbx_description
1 polymer ?
#
loop_
_entity_poly.entity_id
_entity_poly.type
_entity_poly.pdbx_seq_one_letter_code
_entity_poly.pdbx_strand_id
1 'polypeptide(L)'
;MVALDIVNENRKSVKIRSSEIKNILEMKEDIEICQDISDTIKEKDVFVFDCQLERRIFALKSEIEAMIMETLGEAVPEEDGGIYFQDVSYYIKALSDEIEEEIQEEYIFDNVRCHFSIYNVSQNFDDFKFVFIVAFKDIDIHKLNSIADVVANRLLRGKSKFYS
;
A
#
# COMPACT_ATOMS: atom_id res chain seq x y z
N MET A 1 9.88 3.87 13.75
CA MET A 1 9.90 5.21 13.11
C MET A 1 11.27 5.49 12.55
N VAL A 2 11.33 5.62 11.23
CA VAL A 2 12.54 5.86 10.43
C VAL A 2 12.39 7.22 9.74
N ALA A 3 13.49 7.88 9.39
CA ALA A 3 13.46 9.10 8.61
C ALA A 3 14.45 9.01 7.44
N LEU A 4 14.10 9.66 6.34
CA LEU A 4 14.87 9.77 5.12
C LEU A 4 15.17 11.25 4.88
N ASP A 5 16.37 11.52 4.39
CA ASP A 5 16.74 12.85 3.91
C ASP A 5 16.83 12.76 2.38
N ILE A 6 15.91 13.44 1.69
CA ILE A 6 15.86 13.50 0.23
C ILE A 6 16.18 14.92 -0.25
N VAL A 7 16.53 15.03 -1.53
CA VAL A 7 16.61 16.32 -2.23
C VAL A 7 15.45 16.36 -3.19
N ASN A 8 14.53 17.30 -2.99
CA ASN A 8 13.33 17.41 -3.80
C ASN A 8 13.59 18.14 -5.13
N GLU A 9 12.57 18.30 -5.98
CA GLU A 9 12.73 18.92 -7.31
C GLU A 9 13.22 20.37 -7.25
N ASN A 10 12.92 21.06 -6.14
CA ASN A 10 13.39 22.43 -5.87
C ASN A 10 14.84 22.49 -5.34
N ARG A 11 15.57 21.36 -5.35
CA ARG A 11 16.92 21.20 -4.78
C ARG A 11 16.99 21.53 -3.28
N LYS A 12 15.88 21.42 -2.56
CA LYS A 12 15.85 21.59 -1.11
C LYS A 12 16.01 20.23 -0.44
N SER A 13 16.80 20.20 0.63
CA SER A 13 16.86 19.03 1.49
C SER A 13 15.58 18.97 2.33
N VAL A 14 14.85 17.87 2.18
CA VAL A 14 13.60 17.60 2.88
C VAL A 14 13.77 16.32 3.67
N LYS A 15 13.32 16.36 4.92
CA LYS A 15 13.34 15.20 5.81
C LYS A 15 11.94 14.62 5.90
N ILE A 16 11.79 13.36 5.49
CA ILE A 16 10.53 12.64 5.48
C ILE A 16 10.59 11.56 6.55
N ARG A 17 9.58 11.46 7.40
CA ARG A 17 9.46 10.43 8.44
C ARG A 17 8.43 9.40 8.02
N SER A 18 8.69 8.14 8.35
CA SER A 18 7.73 7.06 8.15
C SER A 18 6.40 7.32 8.86
N SER A 19 6.40 8.11 9.95
CA SER A 19 5.19 8.56 10.64
C SER A 19 4.32 9.50 9.82
N GLU A 20 4.92 10.35 8.99
CA GLU A 20 4.17 11.29 8.15
C GLU A 20 3.44 10.54 7.03
N ILE A 21 4.12 9.57 6.41
CA ILE A 21 3.51 8.68 5.42
C ILE A 21 2.45 7.78 6.05
N LYS A 22 2.71 7.27 7.26
CA LYS A 22 1.71 6.53 8.03
C LYS A 22 0.44 7.38 8.26
N ASN A 23 0.57 8.66 8.58
CA ASN A 23 -0.59 9.52 8.79
C ASN A 23 -1.42 9.68 7.50
N ILE A 24 -0.77 9.82 6.33
CA ILE A 24 -1.46 9.86 5.03
C ILE A 24 -2.27 8.57 4.82
N LEU A 25 -1.67 7.41 5.11
CA LEU A 25 -2.37 6.12 5.02
C LEU A 25 -3.55 6.04 6.01
N GLU A 26 -3.38 6.46 7.25
CA GLU A 26 -4.44 6.45 8.27
C GLU A 26 -5.57 7.46 8.02
N MET A 27 -5.36 8.44 7.14
CA MET A 27 -6.42 9.36 6.69
C MET A 27 -7.34 8.72 5.65
N LYS A 28 -6.94 7.61 5.02
CA LYS A 28 -7.78 6.87 4.09
C LYS A 28 -8.80 6.07 4.90
N GLU A 29 -10.07 6.41 4.71
CA GLU A 29 -11.23 5.80 5.35
C GLU A 29 -11.32 4.27 5.19
N ASP A 30 -10.59 3.75 4.22
CA ASP A 30 -10.61 2.36 3.81
C ASP A 30 -9.53 1.52 4.50
N ILE A 31 -8.57 2.15 5.20
CA ILE A 31 -7.50 1.49 5.93
C ILE A 31 -7.85 1.44 7.42
N GLU A 32 -8.24 0.26 7.92
CA GLU A 32 -8.60 0.04 9.32
C GLU A 32 -7.37 0.11 10.24
N ILE A 33 -6.27 -0.51 9.80
CA ILE A 33 -5.04 -0.62 10.57
C ILE A 33 -3.87 -0.31 9.64
N CYS A 34 -2.98 0.56 10.08
CA CYS A 34 -1.70 0.81 9.44
C CYS A 34 -0.57 0.79 10.47
N GLN A 35 0.41 -0.07 10.26
CA GLN A 35 1.56 -0.18 11.14
C GLN A 35 2.86 0.05 10.39
N ASP A 36 3.66 1.00 10.89
CA ASP A 36 5.01 1.23 10.40
C ASP A 36 5.95 0.09 10.83
N ILE A 37 6.41 -0.68 9.84
CA ILE A 37 7.40 -1.75 10.00
C ILE A 37 8.70 -1.43 9.26
N SER A 38 8.94 -0.16 8.92
CA SER A 38 10.10 0.28 8.13
C SER A 38 11.44 -0.02 8.82
N ASP A 39 11.46 -0.07 10.15
CA ASP A 39 12.66 -0.40 10.94
C ASP A 39 13.08 -1.88 10.83
N THR A 40 12.18 -2.73 10.35
CA THR A 40 12.42 -4.17 10.20
C THR A 40 13.04 -4.56 8.86
N ILE A 41 13.27 -3.60 7.97
CA ILE A 41 13.81 -3.80 6.61
C ILE A 41 15.03 -2.90 6.43
N LYS A 42 16.06 -3.42 5.77
CA LYS A 42 17.33 -2.70 5.52
C LYS A 42 17.43 -2.19 4.10
N GLU A 43 16.33 -1.69 3.54
CA GLU A 43 16.33 -1.10 2.20
C GLU A 43 16.38 0.42 2.34
N LYS A 44 17.35 1.04 1.66
CA LYS A 44 17.56 2.50 1.72
C LYS A 44 16.43 3.23 1.02
N ASP A 45 15.99 4.36 1.57
CA ASP A 45 14.99 5.27 0.99
C ASP A 45 13.63 4.59 0.72
N VAL A 46 13.28 3.59 1.54
CA VAL A 46 12.03 2.84 1.45
C VAL A 46 11.37 2.78 2.82
N PHE A 47 10.08 3.08 2.86
CA PHE A 47 9.20 2.81 4.00
C PHE A 47 8.29 1.64 3.69
N VAL A 48 7.94 0.89 4.73
CA VAL A 48 7.09 -0.29 4.61
C VAL A 48 6.10 -0.33 5.75
N PHE A 49 4.84 -0.61 5.39
CA PHE A 49 3.70 -0.61 6.28
C PHE A 49 2.97 -1.95 6.19
N ASP A 50 2.51 -2.44 7.33
CA ASP A 50 1.60 -3.57 7.45
C ASP A 50 0.18 -3.01 7.61
N CYS A 51 -0.67 -3.25 6.62
CA CYS A 51 -1.98 -2.62 6.52
C CYS A 51 -3.11 -3.66 6.49
N GLN A 52 -4.27 -3.26 7.02
CA GLN A 52 -5.52 -4.01 6.95
C GLN A 52 -6.62 -3.10 6.41
N LEU A 53 -7.37 -3.61 5.43
CA LEU A 53 -8.54 -2.92 4.89
C LEU A 53 -9.74 -3.02 5.83
N GLU A 54 -10.58 -2.00 5.84
CA GLU A 54 -11.84 -2.04 6.58
C GLU A 54 -12.81 -3.08 6.01
N ARG A 55 -13.52 -3.77 6.92
CA ARG A 55 -14.49 -4.81 6.53
C ARG A 55 -15.64 -4.32 5.66
N ARG A 56 -15.99 -3.03 5.76
CA ARG A 56 -17.12 -2.46 5.03
C ARG A 56 -16.89 -2.43 3.52
N ILE A 57 -15.63 -2.33 3.08
CA ILE A 57 -15.26 -2.35 1.66
C ILE A 57 -15.83 -3.60 0.98
N PHE A 58 -15.80 -4.75 1.66
CA PHE A 58 -16.30 -6.01 1.12
C PHE A 58 -17.82 -6.09 0.95
N ALA A 59 -18.57 -5.24 1.67
CA ALA A 59 -20.03 -5.16 1.50
C ALA A 59 -20.44 -4.34 0.26
N LEU A 60 -19.49 -3.63 -0.36
CA LEU A 60 -19.73 -2.62 -1.38
C LEU A 60 -19.24 -3.07 -2.77
N LYS A 61 -19.39 -4.35 -3.13
CA LYS A 61 -18.90 -4.91 -4.42
C LYS A 61 -19.22 -4.02 -5.62
N SER A 62 -20.45 -3.52 -5.71
CA SER A 62 -20.89 -2.63 -6.80
C SER A 62 -20.23 -1.25 -6.78
N GLU A 63 -19.83 -0.74 -5.61
CA GLU A 63 -19.13 0.54 -5.49
C GLU A 63 -17.63 0.37 -5.79
N ILE A 64 -17.03 -0.75 -5.38
CA ILE A 64 -15.67 -1.12 -5.78
C ILE A 64 -15.58 -1.24 -7.30
N GLU A 65 -16.52 -1.95 -7.93
CA GLU A 65 -16.58 -2.08 -9.39
C GLU A 65 -16.69 -0.70 -10.06
N ALA A 66 -17.50 0.22 -9.51
CA ALA A 66 -17.63 1.59 -10.01
C ALA A 66 -16.34 2.41 -9.84
N MET A 67 -15.67 2.33 -8.68
CA MET A 67 -14.40 3.01 -8.42
C MET A 67 -13.28 2.49 -9.34
N ILE A 68 -13.18 1.18 -9.54
CA ILE A 68 -12.20 0.58 -10.47
C ILE A 68 -12.42 1.13 -11.88
N MET A 69 -13.68 1.22 -12.33
CA MET A 69 -14.00 1.79 -13.63
C MET A 69 -13.66 3.29 -13.71
N GLU A 70 -13.88 4.06 -12.64
CA GLU A 70 -13.57 5.49 -12.59
C GLU A 70 -12.05 5.75 -12.58
N THR A 71 -11.28 5.01 -11.78
CA THR A 71 -9.85 5.24 -11.60
C THR A 71 -8.99 4.56 -12.66
N LEU A 72 -9.29 3.31 -13.02
CA LEU A 72 -8.47 2.51 -13.93
C LEU A 72 -9.05 2.43 -15.35
N GLY A 73 -10.32 2.78 -15.54
CA GLY A 73 -11.00 2.64 -16.84
C GLY A 73 -11.25 1.20 -17.26
N GLU A 74 -11.14 0.25 -16.33
CA GLU A 74 -11.31 -1.19 -16.58
C GLU A 74 -12.67 -1.68 -16.09
N ALA A 75 -13.39 -2.43 -16.93
CA ALA A 75 -14.60 -3.11 -16.53
C ALA A 75 -14.25 -4.40 -15.77
N VAL A 76 -14.88 -4.62 -14.62
CA VAL A 76 -14.73 -5.87 -13.87
C VAL A 76 -15.44 -7.00 -14.64
N PRO A 77 -14.74 -8.08 -15.05
CA PRO A 77 -15.33 -9.15 -15.86
C PRO A 77 -16.43 -9.91 -15.10
N GLU A 78 -17.60 -10.05 -15.71
CA GLU A 78 -18.76 -10.79 -15.19
C GLU A 78 -18.53 -12.31 -15.20
N GLU A 79 -17.72 -12.88 -14.31
CA GLU A 79 -17.66 -14.34 -14.09
C GLU A 79 -18.03 -14.74 -12.66
N ASP A 80 -18.92 -15.73 -12.56
CA ASP A 80 -19.51 -16.25 -11.31
C ASP A 80 -18.45 -16.63 -10.27
N GLY A 81 -18.33 -15.82 -9.22
CA GLY A 81 -17.78 -16.21 -7.92
C GLY A 81 -16.25 -16.25 -7.74
N GLY A 82 -15.45 -15.93 -8.76
CA GLY A 82 -13.98 -15.84 -8.66
C GLY A 82 -13.44 -14.46 -8.24
N ILE A 83 -14.31 -13.45 -8.24
CA ILE A 83 -14.01 -12.02 -8.19
C ILE A 83 -14.05 -11.46 -6.77
N TYR A 84 -13.04 -11.77 -5.96
CA TYR A 84 -12.84 -11.11 -4.66
C TYR A 84 -11.38 -10.70 -4.49
N PHE A 85 -10.44 -11.57 -4.86
CA PHE A 85 -9.01 -11.24 -4.77
C PHE A 85 -8.58 -10.21 -5.82
N GLN A 86 -9.06 -10.39 -7.06
CA GLN A 86 -8.68 -9.50 -8.16
C GLN A 86 -9.29 -8.11 -8.01
N ASP A 87 -10.56 -8.01 -7.60
CA ASP A 87 -11.21 -6.73 -7.29
C ASP A 87 -10.50 -5.98 -6.16
N VAL A 88 -10.16 -6.67 -5.07
CA VAL A 88 -9.41 -6.05 -3.97
C VAL A 88 -8.01 -5.63 -4.43
N SER A 89 -7.37 -6.39 -5.31
CA SER A 89 -6.06 -6.00 -5.87
C SER A 89 -6.17 -4.74 -6.73
N TYR A 90 -7.19 -4.63 -7.59
CA TYR A 90 -7.43 -3.42 -8.37
C TYR A 90 -7.77 -2.22 -7.49
N TYR A 91 -8.58 -2.44 -6.46
CA TYR A 91 -8.94 -1.43 -5.50
C TYR A 91 -7.72 -0.90 -4.73
N ILE A 92 -6.87 -1.79 -4.19
CA ILE A 92 -5.63 -1.37 -3.51
C ILE A 92 -4.69 -0.69 -4.50
N LYS A 93 -4.69 -1.09 -5.78
CA LYS A 93 -3.92 -0.42 -6.82
C LYS A 93 -4.38 1.02 -7.05
N ALA A 94 -5.68 1.25 -7.17
CA ALA A 94 -6.25 2.60 -7.27
C ALA A 94 -5.89 3.46 -6.06
N LEU A 95 -6.07 2.92 -4.84
CA LEU A 95 -5.68 3.57 -3.59
C LEU A 95 -4.17 3.88 -3.54
N SER A 96 -3.34 2.94 -3.99
CA SER A 96 -1.88 3.09 -4.06
C SER A 96 -1.46 4.22 -4.98
N ASP A 97 -2.14 4.40 -6.11
CA ASP A 97 -1.84 5.44 -7.09
C ASP A 97 -2.25 6.82 -6.56
N GLU A 98 -3.41 6.92 -5.91
CA GLU A 98 -3.83 8.14 -5.21
C GLU A 98 -2.83 8.56 -4.11
N ILE A 99 -2.37 7.60 -3.30
CA ILE A 99 -1.36 7.86 -2.26
C ILE A 99 -0.02 8.26 -2.87
N GLU A 100 0.39 7.65 -3.99
CA GLU A 100 1.61 8.04 -4.70
C GLU A 100 1.54 9.51 -5.14
N GLU A 101 0.44 9.93 -5.75
CA GLU A 101 0.21 11.32 -6.18
C GLU A 101 0.22 12.29 -4.98
N GLU A 102 -0.50 11.97 -3.91
CA GLU A 102 -0.54 12.80 -2.69
C GLU A 102 0.86 13.00 -2.08
N ILE A 103 1.67 11.95 -2.04
CA ILE A 103 3.06 12.04 -1.53
C ILE A 103 3.95 12.84 -2.49
N GLN A 104 3.81 12.67 -3.80
CA GLN A 104 4.58 13.44 -4.78
C GLN A 104 4.29 14.94 -4.65
N GLU A 105 3.01 15.31 -4.48
CA GLU A 105 2.59 16.69 -4.29
C GLU A 105 3.10 17.29 -2.96
N GLU A 106 2.89 16.59 -1.84
CA GLU A 106 3.26 17.07 -0.50
C GLU A 106 4.77 17.34 -0.39
N TYR A 107 5.61 16.48 -0.96
CA TYR A 107 7.06 16.60 -0.85
C TYR A 107 7.74 17.27 -2.06
N ILE A 108 6.98 17.54 -3.14
CA ILE A 108 7.47 18.07 -4.42
C ILE A 108 8.61 17.17 -4.94
N PHE A 109 8.33 15.88 -5.05
CA PHE A 109 9.31 14.87 -5.42
C PHE A 109 8.66 13.81 -6.31
N ASP A 110 8.98 13.83 -7.61
CA ASP A 110 8.32 12.98 -8.61
C ASP A 110 8.78 11.51 -8.53
N ASN A 111 9.95 11.27 -7.93
CA ASN A 111 10.56 9.94 -7.91
C ASN A 111 10.10 9.10 -6.71
N VAL A 112 8.79 9.12 -6.47
CA VAL A 112 8.08 8.26 -5.51
C VAL A 112 7.50 7.07 -6.25
N ARG A 113 7.66 5.88 -5.68
CA ARG A 113 6.99 4.67 -6.16
C ARG A 113 6.30 3.95 -5.03
N CYS A 114 4.99 3.77 -5.15
CA CYS A 114 4.18 2.97 -4.26
C CYS A 114 3.98 1.56 -4.82
N HIS A 115 3.97 0.58 -3.94
CA HIS A 115 3.74 -0.82 -4.30
C HIS A 115 3.10 -1.59 -3.15
N PHE A 116 2.39 -2.68 -3.45
CA PHE A 116 1.75 -3.49 -2.43
C PHE A 116 1.80 -4.99 -2.74
N SER A 117 1.69 -5.80 -1.69
CA SER A 117 1.52 -7.26 -1.81
C SER A 117 0.54 -7.75 -0.76
N ILE A 118 -0.54 -8.39 -1.20
CA ILE A 118 -1.57 -8.98 -0.34
C ILE A 118 -1.04 -10.30 0.20
N TYR A 119 -1.01 -10.46 1.52
CA TYR A 119 -0.45 -11.65 2.16
C TYR A 119 -1.47 -12.47 2.94
N ASN A 120 -2.63 -11.89 3.27
CA ASN A 120 -3.72 -12.62 3.92
C ASN A 120 -5.05 -12.22 3.30
N VAL A 121 -5.83 -13.24 2.92
CA VAL A 121 -7.25 -13.13 2.58
C VAL A 121 -7.96 -14.25 3.31
N SER A 122 -8.79 -13.88 4.27
CA SER A 122 -9.64 -14.84 4.99
C SER A 122 -10.61 -15.57 4.04
N GLN A 123 -10.99 -16.79 4.41
CA GLN A 123 -11.97 -17.59 3.65
C GLN A 123 -13.36 -16.95 3.60
N ASN A 124 -13.67 -16.07 4.55
CA ASN A 124 -14.91 -15.31 4.61
C ASN A 124 -14.82 -13.96 3.88
N PHE A 125 -13.65 -13.64 3.31
CA PHE A 125 -13.37 -12.37 2.64
C PHE A 125 -13.68 -11.14 3.52
N ASP A 126 -13.40 -11.22 4.82
CA ASP A 126 -13.66 -10.18 5.82
C ASP A 126 -12.40 -9.66 6.53
N ASP A 127 -11.26 -10.32 6.32
CA ASP A 127 -9.92 -9.93 6.78
C ASP A 127 -8.93 -9.99 5.62
N PHE A 128 -8.51 -8.81 5.16
CA PHE A 128 -7.52 -8.62 4.09
C PHE A 128 -6.35 -7.81 4.62
N LYS A 129 -5.17 -8.40 4.54
CA LYS A 129 -3.93 -7.76 4.98
C LYS A 129 -2.92 -7.70 3.85
N PHE A 130 -2.27 -6.56 3.75
CA PHE A 130 -1.32 -6.28 2.70
C PHE A 130 -0.13 -5.50 3.24
N VAL A 131 1.01 -5.71 2.60
CA VAL A 131 2.18 -4.87 2.79
C VAL A 131 2.06 -3.70 1.82
N PHE A 132 2.24 -2.48 2.32
CA PHE A 132 2.35 -1.27 1.50
C PHE A 132 3.78 -0.74 1.56
N ILE A 133 4.35 -0.41 0.41
CA ILE A 133 5.73 0.05 0.25
C ILE A 133 5.71 1.42 -0.40
N VAL A 134 6.49 2.35 0.15
CA VAL A 134 6.75 3.65 -0.45
C VAL A 134 8.24 3.83 -0.63
N ALA A 135 8.70 3.97 -1.87
CA ALA A 135 10.10 4.20 -2.21
C ALA A 135 10.32 5.63 -2.69
N PHE A 136 11.29 6.33 -2.10
CA PHE A 136 11.70 7.69 -2.47
C PHE A 136 12.98 7.66 -3.32
N LYS A 137 12.95 6.87 -4.38
CA LYS A 137 14.07 6.68 -5.31
C LYS A 137 13.61 6.00 -6.58
N ASP A 138 14.46 6.09 -7.60
CA ASP A 138 14.29 5.29 -8.81
C ASP A 138 14.57 3.83 -8.45
N ILE A 139 13.55 3.00 -8.58
CA ILE A 139 13.59 1.59 -8.23
C ILE A 139 12.81 0.78 -9.26
N ASP A 140 13.43 -0.32 -9.68
CA ASP A 140 12.82 -1.28 -10.59
C ASP A 140 11.65 -2.02 -9.92
N ILE A 141 10.58 -2.25 -10.69
CA ILE A 141 9.37 -2.90 -10.21
C ILE A 141 9.63 -4.33 -9.69
N HIS A 142 10.55 -5.09 -10.29
CA HIS A 142 10.88 -6.43 -9.80
C HIS A 142 11.54 -6.37 -8.42
N LYS A 143 12.31 -5.31 -8.15
CA LYS A 143 12.90 -5.10 -6.83
C LYS A 143 11.86 -4.72 -5.78
N LEU A 144 10.89 -3.87 -6.14
CA LEU A 144 9.74 -3.57 -5.27
C LEU A 144 8.93 -4.83 -4.95
N ASN A 145 8.59 -5.63 -5.97
CA ASN A 145 7.88 -6.89 -5.79
C ASN A 145 8.66 -7.83 -4.86
N SER A 146 9.97 -7.96 -5.06
CA SER A 146 10.80 -8.82 -4.22
C SER A 146 10.83 -8.38 -2.74
N ILE A 147 10.88 -7.07 -2.47
CA ILE A 147 10.79 -6.55 -1.10
C ILE A 147 9.41 -6.89 -0.53
N ALA A 148 8.33 -6.61 -1.27
CA ALA A 148 6.96 -6.87 -0.83
C ALA A 148 6.76 -8.35 -0.51
N ASP A 149 7.19 -9.25 -1.39
CA ASP A 149 7.05 -10.70 -1.21
C ASP A 149 7.82 -11.21 0.01
N VAL A 150 9.04 -10.73 0.24
CA VAL A 150 9.84 -11.13 1.42
C VAL A 150 9.14 -10.70 2.71
N VAL A 151 8.56 -9.51 2.73
CA VAL A 151 7.86 -8.96 3.89
C VAL A 151 6.54 -9.66 4.10
N ALA A 152 5.72 -9.82 3.06
CA ALA A 152 4.46 -10.54 3.05
C ALA A 152 4.63 -11.96 3.61
N ASN A 153 5.61 -12.72 3.08
CA ASN A 153 5.94 -14.05 3.57
C ASN A 153 6.35 -14.09 5.04
N ARG A 154 7.06 -13.05 5.52
CA ARG A 154 7.46 -12.95 6.93
C ARG A 154 6.26 -12.68 7.83
N LEU A 155 5.34 -11.80 7.41
CA LEU A 155 4.13 -11.47 8.17
C LEU A 155 3.18 -12.68 8.22
N LEU A 156 2.95 -13.34 7.09
CA LEU A 156 2.11 -14.54 6.98
C LEU A 156 2.57 -15.67 7.91
N ARG A 157 3.88 -15.86 8.10
CA ARG A 157 4.45 -16.89 8.99
C ARG A 157 4.33 -16.56 10.49
N GLY A 158 3.56 -15.54 10.87
CA GLY A 158 3.34 -15.16 12.26
C GLY A 158 4.56 -14.50 12.92
N LYS A 159 5.55 -14.04 12.14
CA LYS A 159 6.63 -13.17 12.65
C LYS A 159 6.25 -11.70 12.64
N SER A 160 5.01 -11.34 12.29
CA SER A 160 4.48 -10.03 12.63
C SER A 160 4.39 -9.98 14.16
N LYS A 161 5.35 -9.31 14.80
CA LYS A 161 5.43 -9.15 16.27
C LYS A 161 4.29 -8.29 16.84
N PHE A 162 3.27 -8.03 16.04
CA PHE A 162 2.42 -6.87 16.19
C PHE A 162 0.93 -7.19 16.19
N TYR A 163 0.55 -8.41 15.83
CA TYR A 163 -0.78 -8.95 16.03
C TYR A 163 -0.65 -10.15 16.98
N SER A 164 -0.73 -9.88 18.28
CA SER A 164 -0.84 -10.86 19.36
C SER A 164 -1.84 -10.35 20.38
#